data_AF-A0A2S6ZBL8-F1
#
_entry.id   AF-A0A2S6ZBL8-F1
#
_cell.length_a   1.000
_cell.length_b   1.000
_cell.length_c   1.000
_cell.angle_alpha   90.00
_cell.angle_beta   90.00
_cell.angle_gamma   90.00
#
_symmetry.space_group_name_H-M   'P 1'
#
loop_
_entity.id
_entity.type
_entity.pdbx_description
1 polymer ?
#
loop_
_entity_poly.entity_id
_entity_poly.type
_entity_poly.pdbx_seq_one_letter_code
_entity_poly.pdbx_strand_id
1 'polypeptide(L)'
;MRERQAAWAALDAAVQARLRQVAGAFAGLPVEQQRTLRAQFAALDALERHGWLLGPELGSEFWALQPLFGYVPSAQRPALLGLLRTLPVEQRKHLAVLSQRTPPQQRAALRRALLAQDADARGAWLRQRTTR
;
A
#
# COMPACT_ATOMS: atom_id res chain seq x y z
N MET A 1 -14.66 12.17 -6.24
CA MET A 1 -14.59 11.55 -7.59
C MET A 1 -13.17 11.54 -8.15
N ARG A 2 -12.49 12.70 -8.26
CA ARG A 2 -11.13 12.79 -8.85
C ARG A 2 -10.09 11.88 -8.22
N GLU A 3 -10.06 11.75 -6.89
CA GLU A 3 -9.09 10.91 -6.18
C GLU A 3 -9.23 9.42 -6.52
N ARG A 4 -10.45 8.87 -6.53
CA ARG A 4 -10.69 7.46 -6.86
C ARG A 4 -10.35 7.17 -8.32
N GLN A 5 -10.63 8.11 -9.23
CA GLN A 5 -10.22 8.00 -10.64
C GLN A 5 -8.70 8.04 -10.80
N ALA A 6 -8.01 8.95 -10.10
CA ALA A 6 -6.55 9.01 -10.13
C ALA A 6 -5.92 7.76 -9.52
N ALA A 7 -6.48 7.25 -8.42
CA ALA A 7 -6.06 6.00 -7.79
C ALA A 7 -6.22 4.81 -8.76
N TRP A 8 -7.39 4.69 -9.41
CA TRP A 8 -7.65 3.67 -10.42
C TRP A 8 -6.66 3.74 -11.59
N ALA A 9 -6.43 4.93 -12.14
CA ALA A 9 -5.50 5.14 -13.25
C ALA A 9 -4.04 4.84 -12.87
N ALA A 10 -3.70 4.91 -11.58
CA ALA A 10 -2.36 4.61 -11.08
C ALA A 10 -2.11 3.11 -10.82
N LEU A 11 -3.14 2.26 -10.91
CA LEU A 11 -2.99 0.81 -10.85
C LEU A 11 -2.52 0.26 -12.20
N ASP A 12 -1.68 -0.76 -12.17
CA ASP A 12 -1.28 -1.44 -13.40
C ASP A 12 -2.46 -2.17 -14.07
N ALA A 13 -2.32 -2.47 -15.36
CA ALA A 13 -3.39 -3.05 -16.15
C ALA A 13 -3.82 -4.45 -15.65
N ALA A 14 -2.90 -5.23 -15.08
CA ALA A 14 -3.18 -6.56 -14.57
C ALA A 14 -4.03 -6.49 -13.28
N VAL A 15 -3.68 -5.59 -12.37
CA VAL A 15 -4.45 -5.28 -11.16
C VAL A 15 -5.81 -4.70 -11.52
N GLN A 16 -5.90 -3.78 -12.49
CA GLN A 16 -7.19 -3.28 -12.96
C GLN A 16 -8.07 -4.40 -13.52
N ALA A 17 -7.52 -5.31 -14.33
CA ALA A 17 -8.25 -6.46 -14.87
C ALA A 17 -8.75 -7.38 -13.75
N ARG A 18 -7.88 -7.72 -12.79
CA ARG A 18 -8.23 -8.52 -11.61
C ARG A 18 -9.35 -7.87 -10.79
N LEU A 19 -9.28 -6.56 -10.54
CA LEU A 19 -10.30 -5.83 -9.80
C LEU A 19 -11.65 -5.81 -10.54
N ARG A 20 -11.66 -5.71 -11.87
CA ARG A 20 -12.89 -5.84 -12.67
C ARG A 20 -13.51 -7.23 -12.53
N GLN A 21 -12.69 -8.29 -12.56
CA GLN A 21 -13.16 -9.66 -12.36
C GLN A 21 -13.77 -9.85 -10.96
N VAL A 22 -13.10 -9.37 -9.92
CA VAL A 22 -13.61 -9.42 -8.53
C VAL A 22 -14.89 -8.62 -8.38
N ALA A 23 -15.00 -7.46 -9.02
CA ALA A 23 -16.23 -6.65 -9.02
C ALA A 23 -17.39 -7.40 -9.68
N GLY A 24 -17.14 -8.13 -10.78
CA GLY A 24 -18.14 -9.00 -11.40
C GLY A 24 -18.57 -10.15 -10.49
N ALA A 25 -17.62 -10.83 -9.85
CA ALA A 25 -17.90 -11.89 -8.88
C ALA A 25 -18.72 -11.38 -7.69
N PHE A 26 -18.35 -10.21 -7.15
CA PHE A 26 -19.09 -9.55 -6.08
C PHE A 26 -20.53 -9.20 -6.49
N ALA A 27 -20.73 -8.69 -7.71
CA ALA A 27 -22.07 -8.37 -8.23
C ALA A 27 -22.95 -9.62 -8.41
N GLY A 28 -22.35 -10.78 -8.63
CA GLY A 28 -23.04 -12.08 -8.71
C GLY A 28 -23.40 -12.70 -7.35
N LEU A 29 -22.89 -12.17 -6.23
CA LEU A 29 -23.22 -12.69 -4.90
C LEU A 29 -24.68 -12.39 -4.52
N PRO A 30 -25.31 -13.20 -3.64
CA PRO A 30 -26.59 -12.86 -3.05
C PRO A 30 -26.58 -11.48 -2.39
N VAL A 31 -27.69 -10.73 -2.51
CA VAL A 31 -27.81 -9.35 -2.02
C VAL A 31 -27.44 -9.21 -0.54
N GLU A 32 -27.82 -10.18 0.29
CA GLU A 32 -27.47 -10.17 1.72
C GLU A 32 -25.96 -10.32 1.97
N GLN A 33 -25.27 -11.13 1.17
CA GLN A 33 -23.81 -11.24 1.23
C GLN A 33 -23.14 -9.95 0.75
N GLN A 34 -23.65 -9.33 -0.32
CA GLN A 34 -23.16 -8.03 -0.78
C GLN A 34 -23.34 -6.94 0.29
N ARG A 35 -24.50 -6.90 0.95
CA ARG A 35 -24.79 -5.96 2.05
C ARG A 35 -23.84 -6.17 3.22
N THR A 36 -23.62 -7.43 3.60
CA THR A 36 -22.71 -7.79 4.70
C THR A 36 -21.29 -7.32 4.42
N LEU A 37 -20.74 -7.62 3.24
CA LEU A 37 -19.40 -7.20 2.84
C LEU A 37 -19.27 -5.67 2.75
N ARG A 38 -20.29 -4.98 2.23
CA ARG A 38 -20.32 -3.50 2.20
C ARG A 38 -20.34 -2.91 3.61
N ALA A 39 -21.10 -3.50 4.53
CA ALA A 39 -21.16 -3.05 5.91
C ALA A 39 -19.81 -3.28 6.63
N GLN A 40 -19.19 -4.44 6.45
CA GLN A 40 -17.85 -4.73 6.97
C GLN A 40 -16.82 -3.73 6.44
N PHE A 41 -16.83 -3.45 5.13
CA PHE A 41 -15.95 -2.45 4.55
C PHE A 41 -16.25 -1.03 5.08
N ALA A 42 -17.52 -0.68 5.28
CA ALA A 42 -17.91 0.61 5.82
C ALA A 42 -17.53 0.80 7.29
N ALA A 43 -17.42 -0.30 8.05
CA ALA A 43 -16.99 -0.32 9.45
C ALA A 43 -15.47 -0.13 9.63
N LEU A 44 -14.68 -0.27 8.56
CA LEU A 44 -13.25 0.03 8.61
C LEU A 44 -13.00 1.52 8.85
N ASP A 45 -11.89 1.82 9.52
CA ASP A 45 -11.47 3.21 9.76
C ASP A 45 -11.30 3.97 8.43
N ALA A 46 -11.53 5.29 8.45
CA ALA A 46 -11.41 6.13 7.26
C ALA A 46 -10.01 6.06 6.63
N LEU A 47 -8.96 5.96 7.46
CA LEU A 47 -7.58 5.85 7.01
C LEU A 47 -7.34 4.49 6.34
N GLU A 48 -7.88 3.41 6.90
CA GLU A 48 -7.79 2.07 6.34
C GLU A 48 -8.53 1.96 4.99
N ARG A 49 -9.76 2.49 4.91
CA ARG A 49 -10.52 2.57 3.65
C ARG A 49 -9.77 3.36 2.57
N HIS A 50 -9.07 4.42 2.98
CA HIS A 50 -8.24 5.20 2.07
C HIS A 50 -7.00 4.43 1.61
N GLY A 51 -6.42 3.59 2.48
CA GLY A 51 -5.32 2.69 2.13
C GLY A 51 -5.65 1.74 0.98
N TRP A 52 -6.89 1.26 0.90
CA TRP A 52 -7.36 0.41 -0.21
C TRP A 52 -7.35 1.09 -1.58
N LEU A 53 -7.27 2.42 -1.66
CA LEU A 53 -7.08 3.14 -2.93
C LEU A 53 -5.70 2.86 -3.57
N LEU A 54 -4.74 2.35 -2.80
CA LEU A 54 -3.41 2.01 -3.31
C LEU A 54 -3.39 0.74 -4.16
N GLY A 55 -4.48 -0.03 -4.16
CA GLY A 55 -4.59 -1.37 -4.76
C GLY A 55 -4.72 -2.45 -3.69
N PRO A 56 -5.12 -3.68 -4.07
CA PRO A 56 -5.41 -4.74 -3.11
C PRO A 56 -4.17 -5.20 -2.33
N GLU A 57 -2.99 -5.24 -2.96
CA GLU A 57 -1.74 -5.65 -2.31
C GLU A 57 -1.33 -4.64 -1.23
N LEU A 58 -1.12 -3.38 -1.61
CA LEU A 58 -0.70 -2.33 -0.68
C LEU A 58 -1.81 -1.94 0.31
N GLY A 59 -3.08 -2.06 -0.07
CA GLY A 59 -4.23 -1.82 0.80
C GLY A 59 -4.29 -2.81 1.95
N SER A 60 -4.06 -4.10 1.69
CA SER A 60 -4.03 -5.13 2.74
C SER A 60 -2.85 -4.96 3.71
N GLU A 61 -1.73 -4.43 3.22
CA GLU A 61 -0.52 -4.16 4.00
C GLU A 61 -0.51 -2.74 4.61
N PHE A 62 -1.57 -1.97 4.38
CA PHE A 62 -1.56 -0.53 4.61
C PHE A 62 -1.33 -0.17 6.07
N TRP A 63 -1.97 -0.85 7.03
CA TRP A 63 -1.77 -0.59 8.45
C TRP A 63 -0.30 -0.71 8.87
N ALA A 64 0.43 -1.68 8.32
CA ALA A 64 1.83 -1.90 8.65
C ALA A 64 2.77 -0.89 7.95
N LEU A 65 2.36 -0.40 6.78
CA LEU A 65 3.09 0.62 6.00
C LEU A 65 2.68 2.06 6.36
N GLN A 66 1.56 2.26 7.07
CA GLN A 66 0.99 3.56 7.45
C GLN A 66 2.01 4.50 8.09
N PRO A 67 2.92 4.04 8.98
CA PRO A 67 3.91 4.93 9.58
C PRO A 67 4.80 5.64 8.55
N LEU A 68 5.12 5.01 7.41
CA LEU A 68 5.90 5.61 6.33
C LEU A 68 5.14 6.71 5.59
N PHE A 69 3.81 6.63 5.57
CA PHE A 69 2.95 7.61 4.91
C PHE A 69 2.65 8.85 5.76
N GLY A 70 2.98 8.81 7.06
CA GLY A 70 2.89 9.97 7.94
C GLY A 70 3.83 11.10 7.49
N TYR A 71 3.26 12.29 7.23
CA TYR A 71 4.00 13.50 6.84
C TYR A 71 4.94 13.31 5.64
N VAL A 72 4.48 12.60 4.61
CA VAL A 72 5.18 12.52 3.32
C VAL A 72 4.93 13.79 2.51
N PRO A 73 5.97 14.55 2.10
CA PRO A 73 5.80 15.68 1.19
C PRO A 73 5.12 15.23 -0.11
N SER A 74 4.19 16.03 -0.63
CA SER A 74 3.42 15.70 -1.83
C SER A 74 4.29 15.31 -3.03
N ALA A 75 5.48 15.91 -3.15
CA ALA A 75 6.45 15.59 -4.20
C ALA A 75 7.09 14.19 -4.07
N GLN A 76 7.28 13.67 -2.85
CA GLN A 76 7.89 12.35 -2.63
C GLN A 76 6.86 11.21 -2.68
N ARG A 77 5.57 11.52 -2.50
CA ARG A 77 4.50 10.52 -2.42
C ARG A 77 4.38 9.67 -3.70
N PRO A 78 4.43 10.23 -4.93
CA PRO A 78 4.39 9.42 -6.15
C PRO A 78 5.57 8.46 -6.28
N ALA A 79 6.80 8.93 -5.98
CA ALA A 79 8.01 8.10 -6.05
C ALA A 79 7.98 6.94 -5.05
N LEU A 80 7.53 7.20 -3.82
CA LEU A 80 7.37 6.16 -2.80
C LEU A 80 6.32 5.12 -3.20
N LEU A 81 5.17 5.56 -3.73
CA LEU A 81 4.12 4.65 -4.20
C LEU A 81 4.57 3.82 -5.41
N GLY A 82 5.25 4.43 -6.37
CA GLY A 82 5.85 3.72 -7.50
C GLY A 82 6.81 2.65 -7.03
N LEU A 83 7.71 2.99 -6.10
CA LEU A 83 8.63 2.04 -5.50
C LEU A 83 7.91 0.88 -4.81
N LEU A 84 6.93 1.16 -3.93
CA LEU A 84 6.19 0.13 -3.20
C LEU A 84 5.50 -0.88 -4.11
N ARG A 85 5.02 -0.44 -5.28
CA ARG A 85 4.42 -1.34 -6.28
C ARG A 85 5.43 -2.27 -6.94
N THR A 86 6.68 -1.83 -7.11
CA THR A 86 7.77 -2.67 -7.66
C THR A 86 8.37 -3.64 -6.64
N LEU A 87 8.17 -3.39 -5.35
CA LEU A 87 8.77 -4.22 -4.30
C LEU A 87 8.08 -5.59 -4.23
N PRO A 88 8.86 -6.70 -4.27
CA PRO A 88 8.33 -8.02 -3.97
C PRO A 88 7.70 -8.08 -2.57
N VAL A 89 6.72 -8.96 -2.39
CA VAL A 89 5.97 -9.10 -1.12
C VAL A 89 6.90 -9.30 0.09
N GLU A 90 7.96 -10.10 -0.04
CA GLU A 90 8.93 -10.31 1.04
C GLU A 90 9.70 -9.04 1.40
N GLN A 91 10.01 -8.19 0.43
CA GLN A 91 10.66 -6.91 0.69
C GLN A 91 9.69 -5.93 1.35
N ARG A 92 8.40 -5.94 0.98
CA ARG A 92 7.38 -5.11 1.64
C ARG A 92 7.14 -5.53 3.09
N LYS A 93 7.18 -6.83 3.40
CA LYS A 93 7.13 -7.33 4.78
C LYS A 93 8.29 -6.81 5.63
N HIS A 94 9.53 -6.88 5.12
CA HIS A 94 10.69 -6.30 5.82
C HIS A 94 10.52 -4.79 6.04
N LEU A 95 10.04 -4.07 5.03
CA LEU A 95 9.77 -2.64 5.12
C LEU A 95 8.66 -2.31 6.12
N ALA A 96 7.61 -3.13 6.22
CA ALA A 96 6.54 -3.00 7.20
C ALA A 96 7.06 -3.14 8.64
N VAL A 97 7.95 -4.12 8.89
CA VAL A 97 8.61 -4.26 10.21
C VAL A 97 9.46 -3.02 10.52
N LEU A 98 10.24 -2.54 9.56
CA LEU A 98 11.06 -1.34 9.73
C LEU A 98 10.21 -0.09 9.98
N SER A 99 9.12 0.06 9.25
CA SER A 99 8.14 1.15 9.37
C SER A 99 7.61 1.28 10.80
N GLN A 100 7.25 0.14 11.42
CA GLN A 100 6.74 0.10 12.79
C GLN A 100 7.81 0.39 13.83
N ARG A 101 9.04 -0.11 13.62
CA ARG A 101 10.17 0.11 14.56
C ARG A 101 10.78 1.50 14.47
N THR A 102 10.60 2.20 13.35
CA THR A 102 11.25 3.50 13.11
C THR A 102 10.50 4.64 13.82
N PRO A 103 11.16 5.35 14.76
CA PRO A 103 10.56 6.49 15.45
C PRO A 103 10.14 7.59 14.45
N PRO A 104 9.08 8.36 14.72
CA PRO A 104 8.56 9.39 13.81
C PRO A 104 9.63 10.32 13.21
N GLN A 105 10.61 10.73 14.02
CA GLN A 105 11.69 11.64 13.64
C GLN A 105 12.64 11.03 12.60
N GLN A 106 12.78 9.70 12.57
CA GLN A 106 13.68 8.98 11.68
C GLN A 106 12.99 8.51 10.39
N ARG A 107 11.65 8.58 10.30
CA ARG A 107 10.89 8.06 9.14
C ARG A 107 11.23 8.78 7.84
N ALA A 108 11.47 10.10 7.90
CA ALA A 108 11.90 10.86 6.73
C ALA A 108 13.28 10.43 6.24
N ALA A 109 14.20 10.09 7.14
CA ALA A 109 15.51 9.55 6.79
C ALA A 109 15.41 8.13 6.20
N LEU A 110 14.56 7.27 6.79
CA LEU A 110 14.29 5.94 6.26
C LEU A 110 13.74 6.00 4.82
N ARG A 111 12.75 6.87 4.57
CA ARG A 111 12.18 7.06 3.22
C ARG A 111 13.23 7.52 2.21
N ARG A 112 14.04 8.51 2.55
CA ARG A 112 15.11 8.99 1.68
C ARG A 112 16.14 7.90 1.38
N ALA A 113 16.56 7.16 2.41
CA ALA A 113 17.52 6.08 2.25
C ALA A 113 16.95 4.96 1.35
N LEU A 114 15.68 4.60 1.54
CA LEU A 114 14.98 3.61 0.71
C LEU A 114 14.90 4.03 -0.76
N LEU A 115 14.53 5.29 -1.03
CA LEU A 115 14.45 5.85 -2.39
C LEU A 115 15.82 5.98 -3.06
N ALA A 116 16.90 6.14 -2.28
CA ALA A 116 18.26 6.23 -2.78
C ALA A 116 18.92 4.85 -3.04
N GLN A 117 18.30 3.73 -2.65
CA GLN A 117 18.84 2.41 -2.95
C GLN A 117 18.60 2.03 -4.41
N ASP A 118 19.61 1.42 -5.05
CA ASP A 118 19.45 0.72 -6.32
C ASP A 118 18.48 -0.45 -6.19
N ALA A 119 17.78 -0.79 -7.29
CA ALA A 119 16.78 -1.84 -7.29
C ALA A 119 17.34 -3.20 -6.82
N ASP A 120 18.54 -3.54 -7.27
CA ASP A 120 19.18 -4.83 -6.98
C ASP A 120 19.71 -4.89 -5.53
N ALA A 121 20.19 -3.78 -4.99
CA ALA A 121 20.74 -3.71 -3.63
C ALA A 121 19.65 -3.58 -2.55
N ARG A 122 18.48 -3.03 -2.90
CA ARG A 122 17.41 -2.68 -1.95
C ARG A 122 16.92 -3.86 -1.12
N GLY A 123 16.79 -5.03 -1.73
CA GLY A 123 16.34 -6.23 -1.03
C GLY A 123 17.30 -6.65 0.09
N ALA A 124 18.61 -6.61 -0.18
CA ALA A 124 19.64 -6.90 0.82
C ALA A 124 19.67 -5.83 1.92
N TRP A 125 19.57 -4.55 1.53
CA TRP A 125 19.53 -3.42 2.46
C TRP A 125 18.34 -3.50 3.44
N LEU A 126 17.14 -3.84 2.95
CA LEU A 126 15.95 -4.03 3.79
C LEU A 126 16.16 -5.16 4.80
N ARG A 127 16.63 -6.33 4.35
CA ARG A 127 16.90 -7.47 5.23
C ARG A 127 17.88 -7.13 6.34
N GLN A 128 19.03 -6.55 5.99
CA GLN A 128 20.07 -6.18 6.96
C GLN A 128 19.55 -5.25 8.06
N ARG A 129 18.68 -4.30 7.71
CA ARG A 129 18.08 -3.38 8.69
C ARG A 129 17.00 -4.03 9.54
N THR A 130 16.26 -5.01 9.02
CA THR A 130 15.20 -5.67 9.79
C THR A 130 15.77 -6.66 10.83
N THR A 131 16.93 -7.25 10.56
CA THR A 131 17.60 -8.20 11.48
C THR A 131 18.40 -7.52 12.60
N ARG A 132 18.74 -6.23 12.45
CA ARG A 132 19.31 -5.42 13.55
C ARG A 132 18.24 -5.06 14.58
#